data_AF-D5BSD5-F1
#
_entry.id   AF-D5BSD5-F1
#
_cell.length_a   1.000
_cell.length_b   1.000
_cell.length_c   1.000
_cell.angle_alpha   90.00
_cell.angle_beta   90.00
_cell.angle_gamma   90.00
#
_symmetry.space_group_name_H-M   'P 1'
#
loop_
_entity.id
_entity.type
_entity.pdbx_description
1 polymer ?
#
loop_
_entity_poly.entity_id
_entity_poly.type
_entity_poly.pdbx_seq_one_letter_code
_entity_poly.pdbx_strand_id
1 'polypeptide(L)'
;MSRCGCRQVMILKSWAQACCGLHACWRVVRFLSPCQSGKVRKMTDISDAKMVDKKSCMPPDPDTRTPVFKAPAKACDAHCHVFGPHDLFPYHPSSTYHPPDGPREKLAELHGKLGIERAVIVQASCHGPDNRAMLDAIKHNPDNYRGVCIANDSFSDEDFADLDAGGVRGVRFNFVTHLGGTPDLEMMKRVLERVQPLGWHLVIHVNAEDIISFQDFFLQFDMDIIVDHMGRVPTSAGVHQDAFQILKRFMERENWWVKICGSERISAAGPPFYDAVPYAQELVEIAPDRTLWGTDWPHPNIKKFMPNDGDLLDLVPLLARDETLQRKILVDNPARLYGFDDA
;
A
#
# COMPACT_ATOMS: atom_id res chain seq x y z
N MET A 1 -20.24 -55.31 -14.27
CA MET A 1 -19.03 -56.11 -13.97
C MET A 1 -18.12 -56.09 -15.20
N SER A 2 -17.01 -55.35 -15.07
CA SER A 2 -15.71 -55.49 -15.74
C SER A 2 -15.64 -56.06 -17.17
N ARG A 3 -15.15 -55.22 -18.11
CA ARG A 3 -13.89 -55.49 -18.84
C ARG A 3 -13.39 -54.27 -19.64
N CYS A 4 -12.07 -54.20 -19.64
CA CYS A 4 -11.17 -53.24 -20.26
C CYS A 4 -11.25 -53.24 -21.80
N GLY A 5 -11.08 -52.08 -22.43
CA GLY A 5 -11.04 -51.92 -23.88
C GLY A 5 -10.06 -50.82 -24.29
N CYS A 6 -8.83 -51.24 -24.60
CA CYS A 6 -7.82 -50.41 -25.25
C CYS A 6 -8.15 -50.31 -26.75
N ARG A 7 -8.19 -49.10 -27.33
CA ARG A 7 -8.19 -48.90 -28.79
C ARG A 7 -7.26 -47.75 -29.15
N GLN A 8 -6.16 -48.11 -29.83
CA GLN A 8 -5.43 -47.24 -30.74
C GLN A 8 -6.31 -46.88 -31.95
N VAL A 9 -6.26 -45.63 -32.39
CA VAL A 9 -6.56 -45.26 -33.78
C VAL A 9 -5.53 -44.22 -34.24
N MET A 10 -4.73 -44.60 -35.24
CA MET A 10 -3.98 -43.68 -36.12
C MET A 10 -4.93 -43.12 -37.18
N ILE A 11 -4.87 -41.81 -37.46
CA ILE A 11 -5.24 -41.23 -38.76
C ILE A 11 -4.17 -40.21 -39.19
N LEU A 12 -3.86 -40.28 -40.48
CA LEU A 12 -2.77 -39.70 -41.25
C LEU A 12 -2.98 -38.24 -41.70
N LYS A 13 -1.84 -37.57 -41.97
CA LYS A 13 -1.55 -36.56 -43.03
C LYS A 13 -2.40 -35.28 -43.02
N SER A 14 -1.95 -34.07 -43.32
CA SER A 14 -0.70 -33.37 -43.69
C SER A 14 -1.19 -31.98 -44.18
N TRP A 15 -0.46 -30.87 -44.07
CA TRP A 15 -0.32 -29.80 -45.10
C TRP A 15 0.32 -28.53 -44.49
N ALA A 16 1.49 -28.19 -45.04
CA ALA A 16 2.19 -26.90 -45.20
C ALA A 16 2.27 -25.90 -44.00
N GLN A 17 3.48 -25.58 -43.50
CA GLN A 17 4.39 -24.51 -44.00
C GLN A 17 3.72 -23.15 -44.15
N ALA A 18 4.25 -22.01 -43.75
CA ALA A 18 5.43 -21.58 -42.99
C ALA A 18 5.27 -20.05 -42.85
N CYS A 19 5.76 -19.43 -41.77
CA CYS A 19 6.45 -18.12 -41.80
C CYS A 19 6.79 -17.66 -40.38
N CYS A 20 8.10 -17.39 -40.17
CA CYS A 20 8.72 -16.38 -39.30
C CYS A 20 8.10 -16.17 -37.90
N GLY A 21 8.75 -16.48 -36.78
CA GLY A 21 10.11 -16.12 -36.42
C GLY A 21 10.05 -15.38 -35.07
N LEU A 22 11.12 -15.52 -34.27
CA LEU A 22 11.40 -14.90 -32.95
C LEU A 22 11.28 -15.85 -31.74
N HIS A 23 12.43 -16.44 -31.44
CA HIS A 23 13.07 -16.51 -30.12
C HIS A 23 12.25 -15.99 -28.92
N ALA A 24 11.81 -16.92 -28.07
CA ALA A 24 11.79 -16.70 -26.62
C ALA A 24 12.04 -18.05 -25.95
N CYS A 25 13.30 -18.26 -25.57
CA CYS A 25 13.79 -19.45 -24.91
C CYS A 25 13.24 -19.48 -23.48
N TRP A 26 12.32 -20.39 -23.20
CA TRP A 26 11.90 -20.75 -21.84
C TRP A 26 13.07 -21.40 -21.10
N ARG A 27 13.76 -20.63 -20.24
CA ARG A 27 14.72 -21.19 -19.27
C ARG A 27 13.98 -21.56 -18.00
N VAL A 28 13.49 -22.80 -17.98
CA VAL A 28 13.13 -23.50 -16.74
C VAL A 28 14.42 -23.84 -16.02
N VAL A 29 14.66 -23.25 -14.85
CA VAL A 29 15.75 -23.61 -13.95
C VAL A 29 15.45 -24.98 -13.35
N ARG A 30 15.99 -26.04 -13.96
CA ARG A 30 16.13 -27.36 -13.35
C ARG A 30 17.46 -27.40 -12.59
N PHE A 31 17.43 -27.34 -11.26
CA PHE A 31 18.52 -27.85 -10.45
C PHE A 31 18.27 -29.33 -10.17
N LEU A 32 18.95 -30.21 -10.92
CA LEU A 32 19.22 -31.58 -10.52
C LEU A 32 20.72 -31.78 -10.61
N SER A 33 21.36 -32.05 -9.49
CA SER A 33 22.68 -32.66 -9.43
C SER A 33 22.75 -33.66 -8.29
N PRO A 34 23.59 -34.70 -8.41
CA PRO A 34 23.27 -36.02 -7.93
C PRO A 34 23.71 -36.28 -6.48
N CYS A 35 22.96 -37.18 -5.86
CA CYS A 35 23.17 -37.81 -4.57
C CYS A 35 24.63 -38.27 -4.36
N GLN A 36 25.29 -37.73 -3.34
CA GLN A 36 26.42 -38.38 -2.68
C GLN A 36 26.01 -38.79 -1.26
N SER A 37 26.28 -40.06 -0.97
CA SER A 37 25.98 -40.79 0.25
C SER A 37 26.54 -40.13 1.51
N GLY A 38 25.67 -39.73 2.44
CA GLY A 38 26.04 -39.22 3.76
C GLY A 38 24.98 -39.58 4.80
N LYS A 39 25.31 -40.54 5.66
CA LYS A 39 24.70 -40.92 6.96
C LYS A 39 23.37 -40.24 7.34
N VAL A 40 22.30 -41.04 7.35
CA VAL A 40 21.01 -40.70 7.98
C VAL A 40 21.22 -40.49 9.49
N ARG A 41 21.25 -39.23 9.94
CA ARG A 41 20.98 -38.88 11.34
C ARG A 41 19.47 -38.71 11.47
N LYS A 42 18.83 -39.54 12.31
CA LYS A 42 17.49 -39.26 12.82
C LYS A 42 17.54 -37.91 13.53
N MET A 43 16.91 -36.90 12.93
CA MET A 43 16.65 -35.62 13.58
C MET A 43 15.24 -35.68 14.14
N THR A 44 15.10 -36.37 15.26
CA THR A 44 13.92 -36.27 16.14
C THR A 44 14.21 -35.15 17.12
N ASP A 45 13.56 -34.03 16.91
CA ASP A 45 13.25 -32.91 17.84
C ASP A 45 13.41 -31.57 17.12
N ILE A 46 12.35 -31.19 16.39
CA ILE A 46 11.95 -29.79 16.29
C ILE A 46 10.72 -29.70 17.19
N SER A 47 10.97 -29.65 18.50
CA SER A 47 9.96 -29.33 19.49
C SER A 47 9.69 -27.83 19.45
N ASP A 48 8.42 -27.49 19.20
CA ASP A 48 7.73 -26.32 19.72
C ASP A 48 8.53 -25.01 19.75
N ALA A 49 8.82 -24.47 18.56
CA ALA A 49 8.89 -23.01 18.45
C ALA A 49 7.48 -22.50 18.79
N LYS A 50 7.26 -22.14 20.05
CA LYS A 50 6.06 -21.44 20.50
C LYS A 50 5.82 -20.29 19.53
N MET A 51 4.80 -20.43 18.67
CA MET A 51 4.19 -19.31 17.98
C MET A 51 3.76 -18.37 19.10
N VAL A 52 4.55 -17.34 19.35
CA VAL A 52 4.15 -16.26 20.25
C VAL A 52 2.87 -15.73 19.64
N ASP A 53 1.77 -15.89 20.37
CA ASP A 53 0.45 -15.37 19.99
C ASP A 53 0.55 -13.84 19.95
N LYS A 54 1.05 -13.33 18.82
CA LYS A 54 1.21 -11.89 18.61
C LYS A 54 -0.18 -11.31 18.49
N LYS A 55 -0.45 -10.24 19.24
CA LYS A 55 -1.74 -9.56 19.24
C LYS A 55 -2.21 -9.32 17.80
N SER A 56 -3.33 -9.93 17.43
CA SER A 56 -4.01 -9.67 16.17
C SER A 56 -4.72 -8.32 16.25
N CYS A 57 -4.77 -7.57 15.15
CA CYS A 57 -5.62 -6.38 15.07
C CYS A 57 -7.06 -6.79 14.74
N MET A 58 -8.02 -5.90 14.99
CA MET A 58 -9.40 -6.14 14.58
C MET A 58 -9.48 -6.34 13.05
N PRO A 59 -10.32 -7.26 12.54
CA PRO A 59 -10.62 -7.32 11.11
C PRO A 59 -11.35 -6.05 10.66
N PRO A 60 -11.26 -5.68 9.37
CA PRO A 60 -12.09 -4.60 8.81
C PRO A 60 -13.58 -4.94 8.96
N ASP A 61 -14.44 -3.92 8.92
CA ASP A 61 -15.89 -4.11 8.94
C ASP A 61 -16.31 -5.03 7.78
N PRO A 62 -16.88 -6.22 8.03
CA PRO A 62 -17.27 -7.15 6.97
C PRO A 62 -18.48 -6.66 6.17
N ASP A 63 -19.24 -5.71 6.70
CA ASP A 63 -20.50 -5.23 6.15
C ASP A 63 -20.36 -3.80 5.61
N THR A 64 -19.38 -3.57 4.72
CA THR A 64 -19.18 -2.28 4.04
C THR A 64 -20.51 -1.76 3.49
N ARG A 65 -20.91 -0.53 3.80
CA ARG A 65 -22.15 0.06 3.28
C ARG A 65 -21.93 0.54 1.86
N THR A 66 -22.99 0.54 1.06
CA THR A 66 -22.95 1.20 -0.24
C THR A 66 -22.93 2.72 -0.02
N PRO A 67 -21.91 3.45 -0.49
CA PRO A 67 -21.79 4.88 -0.25
C PRO A 67 -22.92 5.65 -0.95
N VAL A 68 -23.37 6.72 -0.30
CA VAL A 68 -24.32 7.69 -0.88
C VAL A 68 -23.60 8.51 -1.95
N PHE A 69 -22.39 9.00 -1.64
CA PHE A 69 -21.52 9.66 -2.58
C PHE A 69 -21.10 8.69 -3.70
N LYS A 70 -21.14 9.16 -4.95
CA LYS A 70 -20.70 8.40 -6.11
C LYS A 70 -19.33 8.90 -6.53
N ALA A 71 -18.33 8.05 -6.35
CA ALA A 71 -16.99 8.37 -6.80
C ALA A 71 -17.00 8.64 -8.33
N PRO A 72 -16.25 9.66 -8.80
CA PRO A 72 -16.12 9.91 -10.23
C PRO A 72 -15.45 8.72 -10.93
N ALA A 73 -15.68 8.56 -12.23
CA ALA A 73 -14.95 7.57 -13.02
C ALA A 73 -13.44 7.74 -12.82
N LYS A 74 -12.70 6.63 -12.82
CA LYS A 74 -11.27 6.58 -12.50
C LYS A 74 -10.92 7.03 -11.08
N ALA A 75 -11.84 7.02 -10.12
CA ALA A 75 -11.49 7.30 -8.71
C ALA A 75 -10.37 6.37 -8.23
N CYS A 76 -9.45 6.93 -7.46
CA CYS A 76 -8.30 6.25 -6.91
C CYS A 76 -8.40 6.15 -5.39
N ASP A 77 -8.23 4.95 -4.85
CA ASP A 77 -7.84 4.75 -3.46
C ASP A 77 -6.31 4.89 -3.36
N ALA A 78 -5.82 6.07 -3.00
CA ALA A 78 -4.39 6.36 -2.93
C ALA A 78 -3.72 5.92 -1.60
N HIS A 79 -4.42 5.17 -0.75
CA HIS A 79 -3.85 4.56 0.44
C HIS A 79 -4.66 3.33 0.86
N CYS A 80 -4.26 2.15 0.44
CA CYS A 80 -4.79 0.89 0.96
C CYS A 80 -3.67 -0.14 1.09
N HIS A 81 -3.97 -1.28 1.70
CA HIS A 81 -3.02 -2.36 1.93
C HIS A 81 -3.62 -3.71 1.51
N VAL A 82 -2.76 -4.71 1.39
CA VAL A 82 -3.16 -6.12 1.37
C VAL A 82 -2.42 -6.86 2.47
N PHE A 83 -3.14 -7.73 3.19
CA PHE A 83 -2.58 -8.60 4.22
C PHE A 83 -2.69 -10.05 3.76
N GLY A 84 -1.58 -10.78 3.80
CA GLY A 84 -1.53 -12.15 3.34
C GLY A 84 -1.97 -12.33 1.88
N PRO A 85 -2.56 -13.49 1.51
CA PRO A 85 -2.84 -14.62 2.40
C PRO A 85 -1.58 -15.14 3.10
N HIS A 86 -1.65 -15.38 4.41
CA HIS A 86 -0.45 -15.66 5.22
C HIS A 86 0.30 -16.94 4.80
N ASP A 87 -0.41 -17.91 4.22
CA ASP A 87 0.17 -19.16 3.72
C ASP A 87 1.01 -18.97 2.44
N LEU A 88 0.72 -17.95 1.64
CA LEU A 88 1.47 -17.58 0.43
C LEU A 88 2.49 -16.47 0.70
N PHE A 89 2.08 -15.48 1.50
CA PHE A 89 2.84 -14.30 1.85
C PHE A 89 2.94 -14.21 3.37
N PRO A 90 3.92 -14.90 3.99
CA PRO A 90 4.05 -14.92 5.44
C PRO A 90 4.43 -13.54 5.98
N TYR A 91 3.90 -13.20 7.15
CA TYR A 91 4.26 -11.96 7.84
C TYR A 91 5.72 -11.98 8.28
N HIS A 92 6.33 -10.80 8.27
CA HIS A 92 7.72 -10.62 8.64
C HIS A 92 7.95 -11.01 10.13
N PRO A 93 9.05 -11.69 10.47
CA PRO A 93 9.33 -12.11 11.85
C PRO A 93 9.33 -10.97 12.86
N SER A 94 9.75 -9.77 12.47
CA SER A 94 9.75 -8.57 13.32
C SER A 94 8.41 -7.84 13.38
N SER A 95 7.35 -8.32 12.71
CA SER A 95 6.05 -7.66 12.73
C SER A 95 5.53 -7.50 14.16
N THR A 96 5.00 -6.32 14.47
CA THR A 96 4.41 -6.00 15.79
C THR A 96 2.95 -6.44 15.93
N TYR A 97 2.30 -6.87 14.84
CA TYR A 97 0.90 -7.33 14.79
C TYR A 97 0.69 -8.37 13.68
N HIS A 98 -0.17 -9.35 13.90
CA HIS A 98 -0.52 -10.38 12.90
C HIS A 98 -2.01 -10.24 12.53
N PRO A 99 -2.34 -9.45 11.50
CA PRO A 99 -3.72 -9.21 11.14
C PRO A 99 -4.36 -10.46 10.49
N PRO A 100 -5.70 -10.57 10.51
CA PRO A 100 -6.41 -11.48 9.62
C PRO A 100 -6.06 -11.21 8.16
N ASP A 101 -6.20 -12.22 7.29
CA ASP A 101 -5.98 -12.05 5.87
C ASP A 101 -6.95 -11.02 5.28
N GLY A 102 -6.39 -10.07 4.54
CA GLY A 102 -7.08 -9.06 3.74
C GLY A 102 -6.49 -9.07 2.34
N PRO A 103 -6.73 -10.14 1.56
CA PRO A 103 -6.04 -10.35 0.30
C PRO A 103 -6.61 -9.45 -0.81
N ARG A 104 -5.93 -9.41 -1.95
CA ARG A 104 -6.33 -8.57 -3.10
C ARG A 104 -7.75 -8.83 -3.59
N GLU A 105 -8.27 -10.05 -3.44
CA GLU A 105 -9.64 -10.40 -3.85
C GLU A 105 -10.66 -9.65 -2.99
N LYS A 106 -10.40 -9.53 -1.68
CA LYS A 106 -11.24 -8.76 -0.76
C LYS A 106 -11.15 -7.26 -1.01
N LEU A 107 -9.95 -6.77 -1.35
CA LEU A 107 -9.77 -5.39 -1.77
C LEU A 107 -10.54 -5.09 -3.07
N ALA A 108 -10.53 -6.01 -4.04
CA ALA A 108 -11.28 -5.85 -5.29
C ALA A 108 -12.81 -5.86 -5.05
N GLU A 109 -13.31 -6.73 -4.17
CA GLU A 109 -14.72 -6.72 -3.74
C GLU A 109 -15.10 -5.37 -3.11
N LEU A 110 -14.23 -4.84 -2.25
CA LEU A 110 -14.42 -3.52 -1.61
C LEU A 110 -14.47 -2.41 -2.67
N HIS A 111 -13.46 -2.30 -3.53
CA HIS A 111 -13.39 -1.27 -4.57
C HIS A 111 -14.59 -1.33 -5.52
N GLY A 112 -15.03 -2.54 -5.89
CA GLY A 112 -16.24 -2.72 -6.70
C GLY A 112 -17.50 -2.18 -6.01
N LYS A 113 -17.60 -2.30 -4.69
CA LYS A 113 -18.72 -1.74 -3.91
C LYS A 113 -18.64 -0.21 -3.75
N LEU A 114 -17.43 0.33 -3.63
CA LEU A 114 -17.17 1.77 -3.49
C LEU A 114 -17.21 2.53 -4.82
N GLY A 115 -17.09 1.83 -5.96
CA GLY A 115 -16.95 2.45 -7.28
C GLY A 115 -15.55 3.02 -7.52
N ILE A 116 -14.53 2.40 -6.92
CA ILE A 116 -13.12 2.79 -7.07
C ILE A 116 -12.50 1.93 -8.17
N GLU A 117 -11.76 2.56 -9.09
CA GLU A 117 -11.20 1.90 -10.27
C GLU A 117 -9.67 1.78 -10.20
N ARG A 118 -9.00 2.70 -9.50
CA ARG A 118 -7.55 2.77 -9.34
C ARG A 118 -7.14 2.63 -7.87
N ALA A 119 -5.92 2.16 -7.63
CA ALA A 119 -5.44 2.00 -6.27
C ALA A 119 -3.93 2.18 -6.14
N VAL A 120 -3.49 2.65 -4.99
CA VAL A 120 -2.11 2.65 -4.55
C VAL A 120 -1.99 1.70 -3.37
N ILE A 121 -1.44 0.53 -3.64
CA ILE A 121 -1.22 -0.51 -2.63
C ILE A 121 0.06 -0.14 -1.88
N VAL A 122 -0.10 0.35 -0.66
CA VAL A 122 1.02 0.70 0.22
C VAL A 122 1.45 -0.57 0.95
N GLN A 123 2.75 -0.85 0.93
CA GLN A 123 3.30 -2.01 1.62
C GLN A 123 2.98 -1.95 3.13
N ALA A 124 2.36 -3.01 3.62
CA ALA A 124 1.98 -3.15 5.02
C ALA A 124 3.19 -3.50 5.89
N SER A 125 3.31 -2.85 7.05
CA SER A 125 4.43 -3.11 7.97
C SER A 125 4.44 -4.53 8.53
N CYS A 126 3.32 -5.26 8.50
CA CYS A 126 3.29 -6.67 8.88
C CYS A 126 4.06 -7.58 7.92
N HIS A 127 4.24 -7.18 6.67
CA HIS A 127 5.06 -7.87 5.67
C HIS A 127 6.51 -7.35 5.62
N GLY A 128 6.82 -6.27 6.34
CA GLY A 128 8.17 -5.69 6.36
C GLY A 128 8.65 -5.33 4.95
N PRO A 129 9.94 -5.55 4.61
CA PRO A 129 10.46 -5.30 3.26
C PRO A 129 10.08 -6.39 2.22
N ASP A 130 9.31 -7.42 2.60
CA ASP A 130 8.83 -8.41 1.64
C ASP A 130 7.62 -7.88 0.87
N ASN A 131 7.89 -7.23 -0.27
CA ASN A 131 6.90 -6.54 -1.08
C ASN A 131 6.02 -7.48 -1.96
N ARG A 132 6.15 -8.81 -1.82
CA ARG A 132 5.52 -9.77 -2.75
C ARG A 132 3.98 -9.74 -2.73
N ALA A 133 3.36 -9.56 -1.56
CA ALA A 133 1.90 -9.47 -1.47
C ALA A 133 1.36 -8.21 -2.21
N MET A 134 2.02 -7.07 -2.01
CA MET A 134 1.71 -5.82 -2.70
C MET A 134 1.89 -5.97 -4.22
N LEU A 135 3.00 -6.57 -4.67
CA LEU A 135 3.25 -6.81 -6.10
C LEU A 135 2.24 -7.76 -6.74
N ASP A 136 1.78 -8.80 -6.03
CA ASP A 136 0.72 -9.70 -6.52
C ASP A 136 -0.63 -8.97 -6.66
N ALA A 137 -0.93 -8.03 -5.75
CA ALA A 137 -2.09 -7.18 -5.87
C ALA A 137 -1.98 -6.26 -7.09
N ILE A 138 -0.84 -5.60 -7.32
CA ILE A 138 -0.62 -4.75 -8.49
C ILE A 138 -0.74 -5.55 -9.79
N LYS A 139 -0.14 -6.74 -9.85
CA LYS A 139 -0.19 -7.63 -11.02
C LYS A 139 -1.62 -8.04 -11.41
N HIS A 140 -2.56 -8.01 -10.48
CA HIS A 140 -3.97 -8.31 -10.77
C HIS A 140 -4.63 -7.22 -11.64
N ASN A 141 -4.20 -5.97 -11.52
CA ASN A 141 -4.72 -4.84 -12.29
C ASN A 141 -3.60 -3.82 -12.60
N PRO A 142 -2.61 -4.18 -13.43
CA PRO A 142 -1.35 -3.44 -13.57
C PRO A 142 -1.52 -2.06 -14.19
N ASP A 143 -2.60 -1.83 -14.96
CA ASP A 143 -2.86 -0.52 -15.58
C ASP A 143 -3.42 0.48 -14.56
N ASN A 144 -4.12 -0.01 -13.53
CA ASN A 144 -4.85 0.83 -12.57
C ASN A 144 -4.28 0.78 -11.15
N TYR A 145 -3.38 -0.15 -10.85
CA TYR A 145 -2.76 -0.29 -9.52
C TYR A 145 -1.29 0.12 -9.56
N ARG A 146 -0.86 0.83 -8.51
CA ARG A 146 0.53 1.23 -8.26
C ARG A 146 0.92 0.87 -6.84
N GLY A 147 2.22 0.89 -6.55
CA GLY A 147 2.76 0.50 -5.26
C GLY A 147 3.56 1.59 -4.55
N VAL A 148 3.61 1.50 -3.22
CA VAL A 148 4.61 2.17 -2.38
C VAL A 148 5.27 1.11 -1.52
N CYS A 149 6.55 0.83 -1.74
CA CYS A 149 7.25 -0.26 -1.07
C CYS A 149 7.80 0.13 0.31
N ILE A 150 8.18 -0.88 1.10
CA ILE A 150 9.15 -0.72 2.18
C ILE A 150 10.47 -1.32 1.70
N ALA A 151 11.56 -0.58 1.83
CA ALA A 151 12.91 -1.00 1.42
C ALA A 151 13.95 -0.63 2.48
N ASN A 152 15.13 -1.23 2.38
CA ASN A 152 16.29 -0.95 3.23
C ASN A 152 17.61 -1.21 2.48
N ASP A 153 18.75 -1.15 3.16
CA ASP A 153 20.08 -1.32 2.55
C ASP A 153 20.33 -2.70 1.91
N SER A 154 19.47 -3.71 2.14
CA SER A 154 19.62 -5.02 1.50
C SER A 154 19.19 -5.05 0.04
N PHE A 155 18.48 -4.03 -0.43
CA PHE A 155 18.01 -3.94 -1.82
C PHE A 155 19.17 -3.55 -2.72
N SER A 156 19.33 -4.22 -3.85
CA SER A 156 20.23 -3.85 -4.94
C SER A 156 19.54 -2.87 -5.92
N ASP A 157 20.31 -2.27 -6.83
CA ASP A 157 19.72 -1.36 -7.84
C ASP A 157 18.83 -2.15 -8.82
N GLU A 158 19.14 -3.43 -9.03
CA GLU A 158 18.29 -4.37 -9.78
C GLU A 158 16.96 -4.62 -9.04
N ASP A 159 16.98 -4.78 -7.71
CA ASP A 159 15.74 -4.91 -6.93
C ASP A 159 14.85 -3.67 -7.05
N PHE A 160 15.43 -2.46 -7.05
CA PHE A 160 14.67 -1.23 -7.26
C PHE A 160 14.13 -1.10 -8.69
N ALA A 161 14.91 -1.50 -9.70
CA ALA A 161 14.45 -1.54 -11.08
C ALA A 161 13.30 -2.55 -11.26
N ASP A 162 13.37 -3.72 -10.63
CA ASP A 162 12.32 -4.73 -10.64
C ASP A 162 11.04 -4.24 -9.95
N LEU A 163 11.17 -3.52 -8.82
CA LEU A 163 10.03 -2.88 -8.16
C LEU A 163 9.39 -1.81 -9.05
N ASP A 164 10.20 -0.99 -9.72
CA ASP A 164 9.71 0.05 -10.64
C ASP A 164 8.94 -0.54 -11.83
N ALA A 165 9.52 -1.57 -12.45
CA ALA A 165 8.86 -2.35 -13.51
C ALA A 165 7.59 -3.05 -13.00
N GLY A 166 7.55 -3.41 -11.71
CA GLY A 166 6.39 -3.96 -11.01
C GLY A 166 5.30 -2.94 -10.66
N GLY A 167 5.48 -1.65 -11.00
CA GLY A 167 4.48 -0.60 -10.78
C GLY A 167 4.64 0.18 -9.47
N VAL A 168 5.75 0.00 -8.75
CA VAL A 168 6.07 0.81 -7.55
C VAL A 168 6.54 2.21 -7.97
N ARG A 169 6.07 3.23 -7.26
CA ARG A 169 6.39 4.65 -7.53
C ARG A 169 6.86 5.43 -6.31
N GLY A 170 7.06 4.74 -5.19
CA GLY A 170 7.46 5.38 -3.95
C GLY A 170 7.96 4.40 -2.91
N VAL A 171 8.64 4.95 -1.92
CA VAL A 171 9.12 4.22 -0.74
C VAL A 171 8.54 4.84 0.52
N ARG A 172 8.15 3.99 1.48
CA ARG A 172 7.55 4.41 2.75
C ARG A 172 8.48 4.20 3.93
N PHE A 173 8.61 5.24 4.76
CA PHE A 173 9.26 5.17 6.06
C PHE A 173 8.27 5.49 7.18
N ASN A 174 8.26 4.65 8.20
CA ASN A 174 7.35 4.78 9.33
C ASN A 174 8.12 5.23 10.57
N PHE A 175 7.72 6.36 11.14
CA PHE A 175 8.32 6.97 12.34
C PHE A 175 7.51 6.65 13.60
N VAL A 176 6.28 6.16 13.43
CA VAL A 176 5.34 5.93 14.52
C VAL A 176 5.86 4.85 15.47
N THR A 177 6.11 5.23 16.73
CA THR A 177 6.82 4.41 17.74
C THR A 177 6.24 3.00 17.93
N HIS A 178 4.91 2.84 17.89
CA HIS A 178 4.27 1.52 18.10
C HIS A 178 4.32 0.59 16.87
N LEU A 179 4.83 1.07 15.73
CA LEU A 179 4.96 0.32 14.48
C LEU A 179 6.42 0.04 14.09
N GLY A 180 7.38 0.26 14.99
CA GLY A 180 8.79 -0.02 14.76
C GLY A 180 9.77 1.05 15.25
N GLY A 181 9.28 2.25 15.62
CA GLY A 181 10.15 3.35 16.04
C GLY A 181 10.67 4.19 14.88
N THR A 182 11.46 5.21 15.21
CA THR A 182 12.18 6.03 14.23
C THR A 182 13.08 5.13 13.36
N PRO A 183 13.03 5.24 12.03
CA PRO A 183 13.93 4.50 11.16
C PRO A 183 15.38 4.96 11.36
N ASP A 184 16.33 4.13 10.94
CA ASP A 184 17.71 4.60 10.76
C ASP A 184 17.71 5.68 9.67
N LEU A 185 17.98 6.93 10.08
CA LEU A 185 17.92 8.11 9.22
C LEU A 185 19.00 8.09 8.13
N GLU A 186 20.16 7.49 8.41
CA GLU A 186 21.24 7.38 7.42
C GLU A 186 20.93 6.28 6.40
N MET A 187 20.31 5.18 6.84
CA MET A 187 19.76 4.19 5.90
C MET A 187 18.66 4.78 5.02
N MET A 188 17.76 5.57 5.60
CA MET A 188 16.72 6.27 4.84
C MET A 188 17.35 7.16 3.75
N LYS A 189 18.36 7.98 4.09
CA LYS A 189 19.07 8.80 3.08
C LYS A 189 19.63 7.94 1.93
N ARG A 190 20.34 6.85 2.25
CA ARG A 190 20.92 5.95 1.23
C ARG A 190 19.86 5.32 0.32
N VAL A 191 18.70 4.94 0.87
CA VAL A 191 17.59 4.43 0.06
C VAL A 191 17.02 5.53 -0.83
N LEU A 192 16.83 6.74 -0.29
CA LEU A 192 16.27 7.87 -1.04
C LEU A 192 17.17 8.29 -2.20
N GLU A 193 18.50 8.32 -2.01
CA GLU A 193 19.48 8.58 -3.08
C GLU A 193 19.35 7.61 -4.26
N ARG A 194 18.89 6.37 -4.00
CA ARG A 194 18.79 5.32 -5.01
C ARG A 194 17.45 5.31 -5.74
N VAL A 195 16.37 5.73 -5.08
CA VAL A 195 15.03 5.81 -5.70
C VAL A 195 14.76 7.16 -6.35
N GLN A 196 15.47 8.23 -5.97
CA GLN A 196 15.30 9.56 -6.56
C GLN A 196 15.51 9.56 -8.10
N PRO A 197 16.52 8.88 -8.68
CA PRO A 197 16.67 8.79 -10.14
C PRO A 197 15.54 8.05 -10.86
N LEU A 198 14.75 7.24 -10.14
CA LEU A 198 13.57 6.56 -10.68
C LEU A 198 12.34 7.48 -10.72
N GLY A 199 12.46 8.72 -10.23
CA GLY A 199 11.33 9.65 -10.10
C GLY A 199 10.35 9.25 -8.99
N TRP A 200 10.77 8.40 -8.06
CA TRP A 200 9.94 7.97 -6.95
C TRP A 200 9.77 9.05 -5.90
N HIS A 201 8.67 8.98 -5.16
CA HIS A 201 8.39 9.85 -4.02
C HIS A 201 8.63 9.15 -2.67
N LEU A 202 8.83 9.96 -1.64
CA LEU A 202 8.90 9.53 -0.24
C LEU A 202 7.51 9.60 0.39
N VAL A 203 7.05 8.51 1.01
CA VAL A 203 5.90 8.53 1.92
C VAL A 203 6.40 8.47 3.37
N ILE A 204 5.97 9.43 4.19
CA ILE A 204 6.24 9.44 5.64
C ILE A 204 4.96 9.17 6.42
N HIS A 205 5.03 8.18 7.31
CA HIS A 205 3.99 7.93 8.32
C HIS A 205 4.49 8.37 9.68
N VAL A 206 3.84 9.39 10.22
CA VAL A 206 4.26 10.17 11.39
C VAL A 206 3.08 10.41 12.32
N ASN A 207 3.36 10.60 13.60
CA ASN A 207 2.44 11.26 14.53
C ASN A 207 2.77 12.77 14.65
N ALA A 208 1.91 13.51 15.36
CA ALA A 208 2.11 14.94 15.63
C ALA A 208 3.48 15.27 16.22
N GLU A 209 3.96 14.48 17.19
CA GLU A 209 5.26 14.65 17.83
C GLU A 209 6.44 14.44 16.87
N ASP A 210 6.29 13.54 15.90
CA ASP A 210 7.32 13.25 14.90
C ASP A 210 7.45 14.40 13.91
N ILE A 211 6.34 15.05 13.54
CA ILE A 211 6.35 16.26 12.68
C ILE A 211 7.19 17.35 13.32
N ILE A 212 7.00 17.60 14.62
CA ILE A 212 7.76 18.61 15.36
C ILE A 212 9.24 18.24 15.42
N SER A 213 9.52 16.97 15.72
CA SER A 213 10.88 16.47 15.99
C SER A 213 11.74 16.36 14.72
N PHE A 214 11.15 15.98 13.59
CA PHE A 214 11.87 15.66 12.36
C PHE A 214 11.67 16.67 11.23
N GLN A 215 11.03 17.82 11.47
CA GLN A 215 10.79 18.82 10.42
C GLN A 215 12.07 19.23 9.66
N ASP A 216 13.13 19.54 10.39
CA ASP A 216 14.40 19.97 9.79
C ASP A 216 15.10 18.84 9.03
N PHE A 217 14.82 17.59 9.40
CA PHE A 217 15.31 16.43 8.69
C PHE A 217 14.57 16.25 7.36
N PHE A 218 13.23 16.31 7.37
CA PHE A 218 12.45 16.15 6.14
C PHE A 218 12.69 17.26 5.14
N LEU A 219 12.96 18.49 5.60
CA LEU A 219 13.25 19.64 4.74
C LEU A 219 14.59 19.52 3.99
N GLN A 220 15.42 18.52 4.27
CA GLN A 220 16.68 18.28 3.55
C GLN A 220 16.48 17.59 2.20
N PHE A 221 15.32 16.97 1.94
CA PHE A 221 15.09 16.17 0.74
C PHE A 221 14.48 17.01 -0.39
N ASP A 222 15.10 16.93 -1.57
CA ASP A 222 14.64 17.55 -2.82
C ASP A 222 13.93 16.52 -3.70
N MET A 223 12.78 16.06 -3.22
CA MET A 223 11.88 15.13 -3.90
C MET A 223 10.45 15.34 -3.43
N ASP A 224 9.47 14.73 -4.10
CA ASP A 224 8.09 14.71 -3.60
C ASP A 224 8.01 13.94 -2.27
N ILE A 225 7.42 14.57 -1.25
CA ILE A 225 7.20 14.01 0.08
C ILE A 225 5.70 13.99 0.37
N ILE A 226 5.17 12.82 0.72
CA ILE A 226 3.76 12.62 1.03
C ILE A 226 3.59 12.28 2.49
N VAL A 227 2.81 13.10 3.19
CA VAL A 227 2.42 12.87 4.58
C VAL A 227 1.18 11.99 4.62
N ASP A 228 1.32 10.84 5.25
CA ASP A 228 0.22 9.92 5.53
C ASP A 228 -0.76 10.50 6.56
N HIS A 229 -2.08 10.35 6.31
CA HIS A 229 -3.17 10.53 7.26
C HIS A 229 -3.19 11.88 7.98
N MET A 230 -2.97 12.97 7.24
CA MET A 230 -2.86 14.33 7.78
C MET A 230 -1.83 14.46 8.93
N GLY A 231 -0.78 13.62 8.89
CA GLY A 231 0.26 13.58 9.92
C GLY A 231 -0.21 13.04 11.27
N ARG A 232 -1.37 12.37 11.29
CA ARG A 232 -2.06 11.85 12.48
C ARG A 232 -2.20 12.87 13.61
N VAL A 233 -2.41 14.15 13.27
CA VAL A 233 -2.59 15.19 14.27
C VAL A 233 -3.97 15.00 14.93
N PRO A 234 -4.04 14.74 16.26
CA PRO A 234 -5.29 14.40 16.91
C PRO A 234 -6.26 15.58 16.94
N THR A 235 -7.54 15.34 16.66
CA THR A 235 -8.55 16.41 16.60
C THR A 235 -8.82 17.04 17.97
N SER A 236 -8.50 16.34 19.06
CA SER A 236 -8.80 16.72 20.45
C SER A 236 -8.24 18.08 20.89
N ALA A 237 -7.19 18.58 20.23
CA ALA A 237 -6.56 19.86 20.55
C ALA A 237 -6.72 20.92 19.43
N GLY A 238 -7.56 20.65 18.43
CA GLY A 238 -7.93 21.61 17.39
C GLY A 238 -6.82 21.96 16.38
N VAL A 239 -7.19 22.67 15.32
CA VAL A 239 -6.30 22.97 14.19
C VAL A 239 -5.13 23.90 14.53
N HIS A 240 -5.14 24.56 15.68
CA HIS A 240 -4.07 25.49 16.07
C HIS A 240 -2.83 24.83 16.70
N GLN A 241 -2.80 23.50 16.77
CA GLN A 241 -1.66 22.74 17.28
C GLN A 241 -0.39 22.94 16.43
N ASP A 242 0.76 23.01 17.09
CA ASP A 242 2.07 23.24 16.45
C ASP A 242 2.33 22.26 15.29
N ALA A 243 2.06 20.97 15.50
CA ALA A 243 2.24 19.93 14.49
C ALA A 243 1.40 20.19 13.22
N PHE A 244 0.14 20.62 13.37
CA PHE A 244 -0.69 20.94 12.22
C PHE A 244 -0.24 22.22 11.54
N GLN A 245 0.17 23.24 12.30
CA GLN A 245 0.73 24.46 11.72
C GLN A 245 2.03 24.20 10.95
N ILE A 246 2.87 23.27 11.42
CA ILE A 246 4.06 22.79 10.66
C ILE A 246 3.61 22.09 9.37
N LEU A 247 2.65 21.17 9.45
CA LEU A 247 2.13 20.47 8.26
C LEU A 247 1.57 21.44 7.22
N LYS A 248 0.83 22.49 7.64
CA LYS A 248 0.35 23.55 6.73
C LYS A 248 1.51 24.26 6.03
N ARG A 249 2.58 24.61 6.76
CA ARG A 249 3.80 25.21 6.16
C ARG A 249 4.52 24.27 5.21
N PHE A 250 4.48 22.96 5.45
CA PHE A 250 4.96 21.99 4.48
C PHE A 250 4.14 22.06 3.19
N MET A 251 2.81 22.06 3.28
CA MET A 251 1.92 22.10 2.11
C MET A 251 2.05 23.38 1.26
N GLU A 252 2.54 24.48 1.82
CA GLU A 252 2.88 25.70 1.07
C GLU A 252 4.03 25.48 0.06
N ARG A 253 4.83 24.41 0.24
CA ARG A 253 5.93 24.04 -0.66
C ARG A 253 5.43 23.16 -1.80
N GLU A 254 6.06 23.29 -2.97
CA GLU A 254 5.60 22.62 -4.20
C GLU A 254 5.80 21.10 -4.19
N ASN A 255 6.79 20.61 -3.45
CA ASN A 255 7.15 19.19 -3.37
C ASN A 255 6.47 18.43 -2.21
N TRP A 256 5.52 19.07 -1.51
CA TRP A 256 4.82 18.44 -0.38
C TRP A 256 3.38 18.11 -0.71
N TRP A 257 3.02 16.88 -0.38
CA TRP A 257 1.71 16.28 -0.59
C TRP A 257 1.18 15.74 0.74
N VAL A 258 -0.13 15.56 0.81
CA VAL A 258 -0.77 14.95 1.99
C VAL A 258 -1.94 14.08 1.60
N LYS A 259 -2.08 12.95 2.29
CA LYS A 259 -3.28 12.13 2.23
C LYS A 259 -4.28 12.64 3.27
N ILE A 260 -5.39 13.19 2.81
CA ILE A 260 -6.50 13.70 3.62
C ILE A 260 -7.48 12.58 4.03
N CYS A 261 -6.94 11.40 4.33
CA CYS A 261 -7.67 10.24 4.84
C CYS A 261 -7.23 9.91 6.28
N GLY A 262 -7.73 8.81 6.85
CA GLY A 262 -7.42 8.44 8.23
C GLY A 262 -8.20 9.23 9.28
N SER A 263 -9.40 9.70 8.95
CA SER A 263 -10.29 10.42 9.88
C SER A 263 -10.54 9.62 11.15
N GLU A 264 -10.70 8.31 11.04
CA GLU A 264 -10.84 7.35 12.14
C GLU A 264 -9.60 7.26 13.02
N ARG A 265 -8.42 7.66 12.52
CA ARG A 265 -7.16 7.66 13.28
C ARG A 265 -6.94 8.91 14.09
N ILE A 266 -7.45 10.06 13.62
CA ILE A 266 -7.24 11.35 14.26
C ILE A 266 -8.44 11.82 15.10
N SER A 267 -9.63 11.30 14.81
CA SER A 267 -10.87 11.68 15.48
C SER A 267 -10.86 11.32 16.96
N ALA A 268 -11.20 12.31 17.79
CA ALA A 268 -11.50 12.15 19.20
C ALA A 268 -13.00 11.86 19.43
N ALA A 269 -13.86 12.34 18.52
CA ALA A 269 -15.32 12.15 18.61
C ALA A 269 -15.76 10.72 18.25
N GLY A 270 -15.00 10.02 17.39
CA GLY A 270 -15.42 8.75 16.80
C GLY A 270 -16.37 8.94 15.60
N PRO A 271 -17.00 7.87 15.09
CA PRO A 271 -17.85 7.93 13.91
C PRO A 271 -19.00 8.94 14.08
N PRO A 272 -19.34 9.73 13.04
CA PRO A 272 -18.85 9.66 11.66
C PRO A 272 -17.55 10.45 11.41
N PHE A 273 -16.76 10.76 12.44
CA PHE A 273 -15.43 11.40 12.35
C PHE A 273 -15.44 12.84 11.78
N TYR A 274 -16.55 13.56 11.95
CA TYR A 274 -16.69 14.93 11.43
C TYR A 274 -15.69 15.94 12.02
N ASP A 275 -15.12 15.65 13.18
CA ASP A 275 -14.07 16.47 13.79
C ASP A 275 -12.73 16.43 13.02
N ALA A 276 -12.55 15.47 12.10
CA ALA A 276 -11.42 15.43 11.16
C ALA A 276 -11.63 16.34 9.93
N VAL A 277 -12.87 16.69 9.58
CA VAL A 277 -13.21 17.45 8.36
C VAL A 277 -12.49 18.81 8.29
N PRO A 278 -12.42 19.63 9.35
CA PRO A 278 -11.72 20.92 9.29
C PRO A 278 -10.24 20.79 8.95
N TYR A 279 -9.58 19.70 9.37
CA TYR A 279 -8.16 19.46 9.08
C TYR A 279 -7.95 19.21 7.58
N ALA A 280 -8.78 18.34 6.99
CA ALA A 280 -8.73 18.09 5.56
C ALA A 280 -9.02 19.36 4.75
N GLN A 281 -10.05 20.13 5.14
CA GLN A 281 -10.43 21.36 4.45
C GLN A 281 -9.30 22.38 4.41
N GLU A 282 -8.62 22.64 5.53
CA GLU A 282 -7.49 23.58 5.56
C GLU A 282 -6.32 23.12 4.66
N LEU A 283 -6.05 21.81 4.58
CA LEU A 283 -4.99 21.27 3.72
C LEU A 283 -5.37 21.35 2.22
N VAL A 284 -6.63 21.06 1.89
CA VAL A 284 -7.17 21.19 0.53
C VAL A 284 -7.17 22.64 0.07
N GLU A 285 -7.49 23.58 0.96
CA GLU A 285 -7.45 25.03 0.65
C GLU A 285 -6.03 25.52 0.35
N ILE A 286 -5.01 25.01 1.05
CA ILE A 286 -3.60 25.39 0.82
C ILE A 286 -3.05 24.81 -0.48
N ALA A 287 -3.30 23.52 -0.73
CA ALA A 287 -2.67 22.78 -1.81
C ALA A 287 -3.65 21.82 -2.50
N PRO A 288 -4.68 22.34 -3.21
CA PRO A 288 -5.73 21.52 -3.80
C PRO A 288 -5.20 20.51 -4.83
N ASP A 289 -4.09 20.83 -5.49
CA ASP A 289 -3.44 19.96 -6.48
C ASP A 289 -2.46 18.95 -5.87
N ARG A 290 -2.25 18.96 -4.54
CA ARG A 290 -1.32 18.06 -3.82
C ARG A 290 -1.95 17.32 -2.65
N THR A 291 -3.27 17.12 -2.72
CA THR A 291 -4.03 16.33 -1.75
C THR A 291 -4.52 15.03 -2.37
N LEU A 292 -4.49 13.95 -1.59
CA LEU A 292 -4.89 12.60 -2.00
C LEU A 292 -5.89 12.03 -0.99
N TRP A 293 -6.69 11.06 -1.40
CA TRP A 293 -7.57 10.31 -0.49
C TRP A 293 -7.38 8.81 -0.67
N GLY A 294 -7.62 8.04 0.39
CA GLY A 294 -7.62 6.58 0.37
C GLY A 294 -8.43 6.00 1.52
N THR A 295 -8.79 4.73 1.44
CA THR A 295 -9.62 4.07 2.47
C THR A 295 -8.82 3.74 3.71
N ASP A 296 -7.53 3.48 3.56
CA ASP A 296 -6.64 2.86 4.54
C ASP A 296 -7.05 1.43 4.95
N TRP A 297 -7.92 0.81 4.13
CA TRP A 297 -8.31 -0.58 4.27
C TRP A 297 -7.07 -1.50 4.22
N PRO A 298 -7.00 -2.57 5.03
CA PRO A 298 -8.02 -3.09 5.96
C PRO A 298 -7.83 -2.58 7.39
N HIS A 299 -7.45 -1.30 7.55
CA HIS A 299 -7.46 -0.57 8.83
C HIS A 299 -6.51 -1.14 9.90
N PRO A 300 -5.20 -1.29 9.62
CA PRO A 300 -4.25 -1.82 10.59
C PRO A 300 -4.28 -1.04 11.90
N ASN A 301 -4.25 -1.76 13.02
CA ASN A 301 -4.07 -1.21 14.36
C ASN A 301 -5.12 -0.19 14.82
N ILE A 302 -6.32 -0.20 14.24
CA ILE A 302 -7.47 0.51 14.84
C ILE A 302 -7.84 -0.16 16.17
N LYS A 303 -8.02 0.65 17.21
CA LYS A 303 -8.23 0.17 18.59
C LYS A 303 -9.66 0.27 19.08
N LYS A 304 -10.41 1.27 18.61
CA LYS A 304 -11.70 1.64 19.22
C LYS A 304 -12.82 1.70 18.20
N PHE A 305 -12.64 2.50 17.15
CA PHE A 305 -13.68 2.77 16.18
C PHE A 305 -13.24 2.23 14.81
N MET A 306 -13.50 0.95 14.56
CA MET A 306 -13.33 0.38 13.23
C MET A 306 -14.28 1.13 12.27
N PRO A 307 -13.77 1.79 11.22
CA PRO A 307 -14.62 2.51 10.28
C PRO A 307 -15.36 1.53 9.36
N ASN A 308 -16.45 2.02 8.77
CA ASN A 308 -17.04 1.40 7.60
C ASN A 308 -16.55 2.17 6.36
N ASP A 309 -15.98 1.49 5.37
CA ASP A 309 -15.35 2.16 4.22
C ASP A 309 -16.33 2.97 3.36
N GLY A 310 -17.61 2.58 3.33
CA GLY A 310 -18.66 3.35 2.67
C GLY A 310 -18.86 4.71 3.34
N ASP A 311 -18.86 4.74 4.68
CA ASP A 311 -18.96 5.98 5.45
C ASP A 311 -17.71 6.86 5.25
N LEU A 312 -16.52 6.26 5.13
CA LEU A 312 -15.28 7.01 4.85
C LEU A 312 -15.34 7.69 3.48
N LEU A 313 -15.89 7.02 2.46
CA LEU A 313 -16.08 7.64 1.15
C LEU A 313 -17.15 8.74 1.20
N ASP A 314 -18.20 8.57 2.01
CA ASP A 314 -19.24 9.59 2.25
C ASP A 314 -18.71 10.84 2.98
N LEU A 315 -17.49 10.81 3.54
CA LEU A 315 -16.82 12.02 4.03
C LEU A 315 -16.29 12.91 2.91
N VAL A 316 -15.96 12.37 1.73
CA VAL A 316 -15.29 13.12 0.65
C VAL A 316 -16.00 14.44 0.30
N PRO A 317 -17.34 14.51 0.14
CA PRO A 317 -18.03 15.77 -0.12
C PRO A 317 -17.91 16.82 0.99
N LEU A 318 -17.60 16.38 2.23
CA LEU A 318 -17.35 17.27 3.35
C LEU A 318 -15.89 17.74 3.36
N LEU A 319 -14.94 16.87 3.00
CA LEU A 319 -13.51 17.23 2.91
C LEU A 319 -13.25 18.18 1.72
N ALA A 320 -13.92 17.94 0.59
CA ALA A 320 -13.80 18.65 -0.67
C ALA A 320 -15.18 19.11 -1.16
N ARG A 321 -15.48 20.39 -0.95
CA ARG A 321 -16.86 20.92 -0.98
C ARG A 321 -17.50 21.01 -2.36
N ASP A 322 -16.71 20.90 -3.43
CA ASP A 322 -17.21 20.96 -4.81
C ASP A 322 -16.65 19.81 -5.66
N GLU A 323 -17.32 19.55 -6.79
CA GLU A 323 -16.97 18.45 -7.70
C GLU A 323 -15.57 18.61 -8.31
N THR A 324 -15.05 19.84 -8.45
CA THR A 324 -13.70 20.08 -8.99
C THR A 324 -12.66 19.60 -8.00
N LEU A 325 -12.79 19.97 -6.72
CA LEU A 325 -11.90 19.49 -5.66
C LEU A 325 -12.00 17.97 -5.47
N GLN A 326 -13.21 17.42 -5.50
CA GLN A 326 -13.43 15.97 -5.40
C GLN A 326 -12.73 15.22 -6.56
N ARG A 327 -12.84 15.74 -7.78
CA ARG A 327 -12.14 15.19 -8.94
C ARG A 327 -10.62 15.32 -8.79
N LYS A 328 -10.09 16.45 -8.33
CA LYS A 328 -8.65 16.60 -8.10
C LYS A 328 -8.13 15.52 -7.15
N ILE A 329 -8.76 15.39 -5.98
CA ILE A 329 -8.30 14.50 -4.91
C ILE A 329 -8.42 13.01 -5.29
N LEU A 330 -9.51 12.64 -5.97
CA LEU A 330 -9.79 11.24 -6.31
C LEU A 330 -9.25 10.82 -7.69
N VAL A 331 -9.03 11.76 -8.61
CA VAL A 331 -8.73 11.44 -10.01
C VAL A 331 -7.44 12.09 -10.47
N ASP A 332 -7.37 13.42 -10.53
CA ASP A 332 -6.32 14.11 -11.28
C ASP A 332 -4.98 14.10 -10.52
N ASN A 333 -5.00 14.37 -9.20
CA ASN A 333 -3.83 14.35 -8.33
C ASN A 333 -3.16 12.96 -8.27
N PRO A 334 -3.88 11.85 -7.98
CA PRO A 334 -3.26 10.53 -8.00
C PRO A 334 -2.82 10.11 -9.41
N ALA A 335 -3.51 10.53 -10.48
CA ALA A 335 -3.06 10.27 -11.85
C ALA A 335 -1.68 10.87 -12.12
N ARG A 336 -1.51 12.14 -11.75
CA ARG A 336 -0.26 12.89 -11.91
C ARG A 336 0.88 12.33 -11.06
N LEU A 337 0.62 12.01 -9.79
CA LEU A 337 1.66 11.56 -8.87
C LEU A 337 2.13 10.12 -9.14
N TYR A 338 1.22 9.22 -9.49
CA TYR A 338 1.51 7.79 -9.63
C TYR A 338 1.66 7.32 -11.09
N GLY A 339 1.48 8.22 -12.06
CA GLY A 339 1.64 7.92 -13.49
C GLY A 339 0.62 6.90 -13.97
N PHE A 340 -0.66 7.18 -13.74
CA PHE A 340 -1.74 6.45 -14.41
C PHE A 340 -1.91 7.01 -15.82
N ASP A 341 -1.86 6.13 -16.82
CA ASP A 341 -2.05 6.51 -18.22
C ASP A 341 -3.46 7.11 -18.38
N ASP A 342 -3.56 8.27 -19.06
CA ASP A 342 -4.74 9.15 -19.25
C ASP A 342 -4.79 10.45 -18.41
N ALA A 343 -3.69 10.89 -17.78
CA ALA A 343 -3.58 12.23 -17.18
C ALA A 343 -3.36 13.34 -18.23
#